data_AF-A0A2S5R3T5-F1
#
_entry.id   AF-A0A2S5R3T5-F1
#
_cell.length_a   1.000
_cell.length_b   1.000
_cell.length_c   1.000
_cell.angle_alpha   90.00
_cell.angle_beta   90.00
_cell.angle_gamma   90.00
#
_symmetry.space_group_name_H-M   'P 1'
#
loop_
_entity.id
_entity.type
_entity.pdbx_description
1 polymer ?
#
loop_
_entity_poly.entity_id
_entity_poly.type
_entity_poly.pdbx_seq_one_letter_code
_entity_poly.pdbx_strand_id
1 'polypeptide(L)'
;AGHSAGAHIAVMMAVNAEYLAKQSLKPTDFSGVVGLAGPYDFLPLKSERLKTIFGSAAELPKSQPINFVDGKSPPMLLAVGLKDGTVWPRNSYNLAEKIKKNSGLAQVVQFENYGHVDMAAKLAKPLRGNGELLKAVADFIQNTPEKGVKLSRP
;
A
#
# COMPACT_ATOMS: atom_id res chain seq x y z
N ALA A 1 5.89 -5.37 -1.44
CA ALA A 1 5.53 -4.21 -2.29
C ALA A 1 4.44 -4.62 -3.27
N GLY A 2 3.62 -3.70 -3.75
CA GLY A 2 2.61 -3.99 -4.77
C GLY A 2 2.17 -2.75 -5.55
N HIS A 3 1.57 -2.96 -6.72
CA HIS A 3 0.94 -1.94 -7.56
C HIS A 3 -0.56 -2.24 -7.74
N SER A 4 -1.41 -1.21 -7.78
CA SER A 4 -2.84 -1.34 -8.05
C SER A 4 -3.51 -2.36 -7.09
N ALA A 5 -4.17 -3.39 -7.62
CA ALA A 5 -4.73 -4.48 -6.81
C ALA A 5 -3.68 -5.20 -5.95
N GLY A 6 -2.44 -5.34 -6.43
CA GLY A 6 -1.35 -5.90 -5.62
C GLY A 6 -0.94 -4.99 -4.46
N ALA A 7 -1.05 -3.67 -4.63
CA ALA A 7 -0.85 -2.72 -3.54
C ALA A 7 -1.95 -2.83 -2.48
N HIS A 8 -3.21 -2.97 -2.91
CA HIS A 8 -4.33 -3.26 -2.01
C HIS A 8 -4.08 -4.52 -1.17
N ILE A 9 -3.71 -5.63 -1.81
CA ILE A 9 -3.43 -6.89 -1.11
C ILE A 9 -2.27 -6.72 -0.13
N ALA A 10 -1.15 -6.12 -0.56
CA ALA A 10 0.01 -5.92 0.29
C ALA A 10 -0.30 -5.08 1.54
N VAL A 11 -1.06 -3.99 1.37
CA VAL A 11 -1.49 -3.16 2.49
C VAL A 11 -2.49 -3.90 3.36
N MET A 12 -3.48 -4.59 2.79
CA MET A 12 -4.48 -5.37 3.53
C MET A 12 -3.83 -6.37 4.46
N MET A 13 -2.84 -7.13 3.97
CA MET A 13 -2.07 -8.07 4.80
C MET A 13 -1.32 -7.37 5.94
N ALA A 14 -0.90 -6.12 5.76
CA ALA A 14 -0.12 -5.38 6.74
C ALA A 14 -0.96 -4.60 7.76
N VAL A 15 -2.27 -4.49 7.56
CA VAL A 15 -3.19 -3.84 8.52
C VAL A 15 -4.14 -4.83 9.16
N ASN A 16 -4.45 -5.95 8.49
CA ASN A 16 -5.37 -6.95 8.99
C ASN A 16 -4.61 -8.17 9.54
N ALA A 17 -4.46 -8.22 10.87
CA ALA A 17 -3.77 -9.30 11.55
C ALA A 17 -4.47 -10.67 11.42
N GLU A 18 -5.79 -10.70 11.18
CA GLU A 18 -6.55 -11.96 11.10
C GLU A 18 -6.11 -12.82 9.91
N TYR A 19 -5.71 -12.21 8.80
CA TYR A 19 -5.22 -12.95 7.63
C TYR A 19 -3.86 -13.59 7.86
N LEU A 20 -2.98 -12.93 8.63
CA LEU A 20 -1.64 -13.42 8.94
C LEU A 20 -1.64 -14.47 10.06
N ALA A 21 -2.56 -14.35 11.02
CA ALA A 21 -2.63 -15.23 12.18
C ALA A 21 -2.74 -16.72 11.80
N LYS A 22 -3.43 -17.03 10.70
CA LYS A 22 -3.56 -18.39 10.15
C LYS A 22 -2.23 -19.02 9.72
N GLN A 23 -1.21 -18.20 9.50
CA GLN A 23 0.14 -18.61 9.11
C GLN A 23 1.15 -18.37 10.23
N SER A 24 0.68 -18.12 11.46
CA SER A 24 1.52 -17.77 12.61
C SER A 24 2.38 -16.52 12.37
N LEU A 25 1.91 -15.61 11.52
CA LEU A 25 2.54 -14.33 11.24
C LEU A 25 1.75 -13.18 11.87
N LYS A 26 2.40 -12.03 12.04
CA LYS A 26 1.79 -10.78 12.48
C LYS A 26 2.27 -9.61 11.61
N PRO A 27 1.52 -8.50 11.50
CA PRO A 27 1.92 -7.35 10.69
C PRO A 27 3.32 -6.81 11.01
N THR A 28 3.73 -6.93 12.28
CA THR A 28 5.03 -6.45 12.77
C THR A 28 6.23 -7.31 12.33
N ASP A 29 6.00 -8.46 11.71
CA ASP A 29 7.04 -9.30 11.09
C ASP A 29 7.51 -8.72 9.75
N PHE A 30 6.73 -7.85 9.12
CA PHE A 30 7.17 -7.08 7.96
C PHE A 30 8.01 -5.89 8.42
N SER A 31 9.14 -5.66 7.74
CA SER A 31 9.98 -4.48 7.99
C SER A 31 9.33 -3.20 7.45
N GLY A 32 8.57 -3.29 6.36
CA GLY A 32 7.85 -2.17 5.77
C GLY A 32 6.99 -2.59 4.58
N VAL A 33 6.12 -1.68 4.13
CA VAL A 33 5.24 -1.91 2.97
C VAL A 33 5.37 -0.78 1.97
N VAL A 34 5.48 -1.13 0.70
CA VAL A 34 5.44 -0.18 -0.41
C VAL A 34 4.18 -0.44 -1.23
N GLY A 35 3.28 0.54 -1.26
CA GLY A 35 2.04 0.51 -2.04
C GLY A 35 2.06 1.57 -3.14
N LEU A 36 1.94 1.14 -4.39
CA LEU A 36 2.00 2.01 -5.57
C LEU A 36 0.61 2.10 -6.22
N ALA A 37 0.00 3.28 -6.21
CA ALA A 37 -1.35 3.52 -6.76
C ALA A 37 -2.40 2.48 -6.30
N GLY A 38 -2.41 2.15 -5.01
CA GLY A 38 -3.33 1.17 -4.44
C GLY A 38 -4.66 1.77 -3.99
N PRO A 39 -5.79 1.07 -4.21
CA PRO A 39 -7.07 1.44 -3.62
C PRO A 39 -7.09 1.03 -2.15
N TYR A 40 -7.34 1.96 -1.25
CA TYR A 40 -7.31 1.73 0.21
C TYR A 40 -8.56 2.25 0.93
N ASP A 41 -9.23 3.23 0.30
CA ASP A 41 -10.45 3.90 0.74
C ASP A 41 -11.25 4.32 -0.50
N PHE A 42 -11.83 3.31 -1.15
CA PHE A 42 -12.36 3.39 -2.52
C PHE A 42 -13.89 3.24 -2.59
N LEU A 43 -14.58 3.18 -1.45
CA LEU A 43 -16.04 3.26 -1.41
C LEU A 43 -16.52 4.70 -1.69
N PRO A 44 -17.76 4.85 -2.19
CA PRO A 44 -18.65 3.80 -2.69
C PRO A 44 -18.20 3.23 -4.05
N LEU A 45 -18.52 1.96 -4.32
CA LEU A 45 -18.24 1.33 -5.61
C LEU A 45 -19.20 1.85 -6.69
N LYS A 46 -18.64 2.42 -7.75
CA LYS A 46 -19.41 2.87 -8.93
C LYS A 46 -19.57 1.81 -10.02
N SER A 47 -18.67 0.84 -10.07
CA SER A 47 -18.66 -0.21 -11.09
C SER A 47 -19.46 -1.43 -10.64
N GLU A 48 -20.40 -1.90 -11.47
CA GLU A 48 -21.14 -3.15 -11.22
C GLU A 48 -20.19 -4.34 -11.08
N ARG A 49 -19.14 -4.41 -11.89
CA ARG A 49 -18.10 -5.45 -11.78
C ARG A 49 -17.44 -5.45 -10.39
N LEU A 50 -17.12 -4.28 -9.85
CA LEU A 50 -16.50 -4.20 -8.52
C LEU A 50 -17.48 -4.57 -7.42
N LYS A 51 -18.78 -4.24 -7.56
CA LYS A 51 -19.82 -4.68 -6.63
C LYS A 51 -19.92 -6.21 -6.60
N THR A 52 -19.82 -6.87 -7.76
CA THR A 52 -19.78 -8.35 -7.81
C THR A 52 -18.54 -8.92 -7.12
N ILE A 53 -17.36 -8.34 -7.33
CA ILE A 53 -16.09 -8.84 -6.77
C ILE A 53 -16.03 -8.68 -5.25
N PHE A 54 -16.44 -7.53 -4.71
CA PHE A 54 -16.32 -7.24 -3.28
C PHE A 54 -17.53 -7.67 -2.44
N GLY A 55 -18.53 -8.28 -3.07
CA GLY A 55 -19.67 -8.90 -2.40
C GLY A 55 -20.77 -7.92 -2.01
N SER A 56 -21.60 -8.33 -1.05
CA SER A 56 -22.75 -7.56 -0.61
C SER A 56 -22.35 -6.25 0.07
N ALA A 57 -23.29 -5.29 0.14
CA ALA A 57 -23.06 -4.01 0.81
C ALA A 57 -22.54 -4.16 2.26
N ALA A 58 -22.93 -5.23 2.96
CA ALA A 58 -22.48 -5.53 4.33
C ALA A 58 -21.00 -5.95 4.40
N GLU A 59 -20.45 -6.55 3.34
CA GLU A 59 -19.06 -7.00 3.28
C GLU A 59 -18.12 -5.93 2.71
N LEU A 60 -18.64 -4.92 2.02
CA LEU A 60 -17.85 -3.83 1.45
C LEU A 60 -16.89 -3.17 2.44
N PRO A 61 -17.24 -2.90 3.71
CA PRO A 61 -16.29 -2.34 4.68
C PRO A 61 -15.04 -3.23 4.89
N LYS A 62 -15.16 -4.56 4.78
CA LYS A 62 -14.03 -5.50 4.94
C LYS A 62 -13.07 -5.48 3.75
N SER A 63 -13.51 -4.95 2.61
CA SER A 63 -12.65 -4.76 1.44
C SER A 63 -11.72 -3.54 1.55
N GLN A 64 -11.89 -2.69 2.57
CA GLN A 64 -11.18 -1.41 2.68
C GLN A 64 -10.01 -1.51 3.67
N PRO A 65 -8.74 -1.52 3.21
CA PRO A 65 -7.58 -1.54 4.10
C PRO A 65 -7.63 -0.45 5.18
N ILE A 66 -8.14 0.74 4.86
CA ILE A 66 -8.27 1.83 5.82
C ILE A 66 -9.06 1.43 7.08
N ASN A 67 -9.99 0.48 7.00
CA ASN A 67 -10.82 0.08 8.14
C ASN A 67 -10.08 -0.76 9.19
N PHE A 68 -8.92 -1.32 8.86
CA PHE A 68 -8.14 -2.19 9.76
C PHE A 68 -6.95 -1.48 10.42
N VAL A 69 -6.75 -0.20 10.17
CA VAL A 69 -5.67 0.58 10.78
C VAL A 69 -5.88 0.70 12.29
N ASP A 70 -4.97 0.12 13.07
CA ASP A 70 -5.01 0.06 14.54
C ASP A 70 -3.72 0.57 15.22
N GLY A 71 -2.77 1.12 14.44
CA GLY A 71 -1.48 1.61 14.93
C GLY A 71 -0.37 0.56 15.04
N LYS A 72 -0.65 -0.71 14.74
CA LYS A 72 0.35 -1.82 14.82
C LYS A 72 0.91 -2.23 13.46
N SER A 73 0.55 -1.51 12.41
CA SER A 73 1.04 -1.75 11.06
C SER A 73 2.53 -1.39 10.93
N PRO A 74 3.29 -2.08 10.05
CA PRO A 74 4.67 -1.70 9.76
C PRO A 74 4.72 -0.33 9.07
N PRO A 75 5.90 0.34 9.04
CA PRO A 75 6.09 1.56 8.27
C PRO A 75 5.65 1.40 6.81
N MET A 76 5.00 2.42 6.25
CA MET A 76 4.50 2.36 4.87
C MET A 76 5.00 3.51 4.02
N LEU A 77 5.40 3.18 2.79
CA LEU A 77 5.50 4.13 1.67
C LEU A 77 4.28 3.95 0.77
N LEU A 78 3.52 5.02 0.59
CA LEU A 78 2.36 5.08 -0.30
C LEU A 78 2.67 6.05 -1.44
N ALA A 79 2.99 5.51 -2.61
CA ALA A 79 3.41 6.31 -3.76
C ALA A 79 2.26 6.43 -4.77
N VAL A 80 2.01 7.64 -5.28
CA VAL A 80 0.88 7.90 -6.17
C VAL A 80 1.18 8.95 -7.23
N GLY A 81 0.60 8.76 -8.43
CA GLY A 81 0.67 9.72 -9.52
C GLY A 81 -0.53 10.67 -9.50
N LEU A 82 -0.31 11.97 -9.71
CA LEU A 82 -1.39 12.98 -9.69
C LEU A 82 -2.27 12.93 -10.94
N LYS A 83 -1.83 12.26 -12.01
CA LYS A 83 -2.63 12.00 -13.21
C LYS A 83 -3.31 10.63 -13.19
N ASP A 84 -3.34 9.95 -12.03
CA ASP A 84 -4.01 8.66 -11.89
C ASP A 84 -5.54 8.83 -11.85
N GLY A 85 -6.17 8.57 -13.00
CA GLY A 85 -7.63 8.52 -13.13
C GLY A 85 -8.27 7.18 -12.76
N THR A 86 -7.48 6.13 -12.54
CA THR A 86 -7.99 4.77 -12.23
C THR A 86 -8.13 4.57 -10.72
N VAL A 87 -7.09 4.92 -9.96
CA VAL A 87 -7.07 4.87 -8.51
C VAL A 87 -6.66 6.23 -7.97
N TRP A 88 -7.65 7.00 -7.50
CA TRP A 88 -7.41 8.39 -7.16
C TRP A 88 -6.44 8.55 -5.96
N PRO A 89 -5.57 9.59 -5.98
CA PRO A 89 -4.60 9.86 -4.93
C PRO A 89 -5.15 9.91 -3.51
N ARG A 90 -6.42 10.30 -3.35
CA ARG A 90 -7.12 10.34 -2.06
C ARG A 90 -7.01 9.02 -1.26
N ASN A 91 -6.94 7.87 -1.94
CA ASN A 91 -6.78 6.58 -1.29
C ASN A 91 -5.51 6.54 -0.42
N SER A 92 -4.39 7.00 -0.99
CA SER A 92 -3.10 7.03 -0.30
C SER A 92 -3.09 8.08 0.81
N TYR A 93 -3.74 9.23 0.58
CA TYR A 93 -3.81 10.31 1.56
C TYR A 93 -4.62 9.90 2.80
N ASN A 94 -5.84 9.38 2.59
CA ASN A 94 -6.73 8.98 3.66
C ASN A 94 -6.12 7.84 4.50
N LEU A 95 -5.49 6.86 3.84
CA LEU A 95 -4.80 5.78 4.54
C LEU A 95 -3.62 6.32 5.38
N ALA A 96 -2.75 7.15 4.79
CA ALA A 96 -1.61 7.72 5.52
C ALA A 96 -2.06 8.56 6.71
N GLU A 97 -3.10 9.39 6.54
CA GLU A 97 -3.67 10.20 7.60
C GLU A 97 -4.19 9.32 8.74
N LYS A 98 -4.95 8.26 8.43
CA LYS A 98 -5.47 7.34 9.45
C LYS A 98 -4.35 6.59 10.18
N ILE A 99 -3.31 6.16 9.46
CA ILE A 99 -2.13 5.51 10.08
C ILE A 99 -1.47 6.46 11.07
N LYS A 100 -1.20 7.72 10.66
CA LYS A 100 -0.58 8.73 11.52
C LYS A 100 -1.43 9.08 12.73
N LYS A 101 -2.76 9.19 12.57
CA LYS A 101 -3.69 9.42 13.69
C LYS A 101 -3.69 8.29 14.72
N ASN A 102 -3.30 7.07 14.32
CA ASN A 102 -3.14 5.92 15.21
C ASN A 102 -1.66 5.71 15.59
N SER A 103 -0.84 6.76 15.56
CA SER A 103 0.59 6.73 15.94
C SER A 103 1.49 5.82 15.09
N GLY A 104 0.99 5.37 13.93
CA GLY A 104 1.78 4.59 12.97
C GLY A 104 2.62 5.47 12.03
N LEU A 105 3.50 4.83 11.25
CA LEU A 105 4.41 5.50 10.32
C LEU A 105 3.97 5.31 8.88
N ALA A 106 3.63 6.41 8.20
CA ALA A 106 3.30 6.41 6.77
C ALA A 106 3.90 7.63 6.07
N GLN A 107 4.58 7.39 4.94
CA GLN A 107 5.06 8.41 4.02
C GLN A 107 4.23 8.36 2.74
N VAL A 108 3.82 9.52 2.24
CA VAL A 108 3.21 9.65 0.91
C VAL A 108 4.21 10.32 -0.02
N VAL A 109 4.42 9.75 -1.19
CA VAL A 109 5.22 10.35 -2.26
C VAL A 109 4.34 10.53 -3.49
N GLN A 110 4.37 11.74 -4.05
CA GLN A 110 3.53 12.14 -5.17
C GLN A 110 4.38 12.37 -6.42
N PHE A 111 3.85 11.99 -7.57
CA PHE A 111 4.49 12.21 -8.88
C PHE A 111 3.53 13.00 -9.77
N GLU A 112 3.86 14.27 -10.05
CA GLU A 112 2.95 15.21 -10.73
C GLU A 112 2.47 14.73 -12.11
N ASN A 113 3.36 14.06 -12.84
CA ASN A 113 3.12 13.71 -14.24
C ASN A 113 2.82 12.22 -14.48
N TYR A 114 2.64 11.42 -13.41
CA TYR A 114 2.47 9.98 -13.55
C TYR A 114 0.98 9.61 -13.50
N GLY A 115 0.57 8.74 -14.43
CA GLY A 115 -0.72 8.06 -14.41
C GLY A 115 -0.65 6.70 -13.72
N HIS A 116 -1.75 5.93 -13.80
CA HIS A 116 -1.89 4.66 -13.08
C HIS A 116 -0.80 3.64 -13.45
N VAL A 117 -0.57 3.43 -14.75
CA VAL A 117 0.38 2.44 -15.26
C VAL A 117 1.83 2.89 -15.07
N ASP A 118 2.08 4.20 -15.08
CA ASP A 118 3.42 4.76 -14.83
C ASP A 118 3.96 4.32 -13.47
N MET A 119 3.09 4.19 -12.46
CA MET A 119 3.47 3.75 -11.12
C MET A 119 4.04 2.33 -11.05
N ALA A 120 3.86 1.51 -12.09
CA ALA A 120 4.57 0.24 -12.26
C ALA A 120 5.68 0.35 -13.32
N ALA A 121 5.36 0.95 -14.48
CA ALA A 121 6.27 1.04 -15.62
C ALA A 121 7.58 1.76 -15.27
N LYS A 122 7.51 2.82 -14.44
CA LYS A 122 8.67 3.63 -14.04
C LYS A 122 9.65 2.89 -13.13
N LEU A 123 9.35 1.65 -12.71
CA LEU A 123 10.32 0.77 -12.07
C LEU A 123 11.21 0.03 -13.09
N ALA A 124 10.76 -0.17 -14.33
CA ALA A 124 11.49 -0.94 -15.34
C ALA A 124 12.59 -0.11 -16.04
N LYS A 125 13.77 -0.70 -16.26
CA LYS A 125 14.96 -0.01 -16.83
C LYS A 125 14.68 0.84 -18.08
N PRO A 126 13.97 0.37 -19.13
CA PRO A 126 13.76 1.18 -20.33
C PRO A 126 12.75 2.33 -20.13
N LEU A 127 11.86 2.26 -19.13
CA LEU A 127 10.74 3.20 -18.95
C LEU A 127 10.91 4.14 -17.76
N ARG A 128 11.91 3.88 -16.91
CA ARG A 128 12.19 4.54 -15.63
C ARG A 128 12.41 6.05 -15.69
N GLY A 129 12.77 6.59 -16.86
CA GLY A 129 13.07 8.02 -17.00
C GLY A 129 14.20 8.44 -16.06
N ASN A 130 13.97 9.49 -15.28
CA ASN A 130 14.90 9.99 -14.25
C ASN A 130 15.01 9.08 -13.00
N GLY A 131 14.17 8.05 -12.87
CA GLY A 131 14.24 7.08 -11.77
C GLY A 131 13.75 7.56 -10.42
N GLU A 132 13.00 8.66 -10.35
CA GLU A 132 12.47 9.20 -9.09
C GLU A 132 11.64 8.18 -8.32
N LEU A 133 10.78 7.42 -9.00
CA LEU A 133 9.98 6.38 -8.33
C LEU A 133 10.85 5.28 -7.74
N LEU A 134 11.83 4.78 -8.50
CA LEU A 134 12.76 3.77 -7.99
C LEU A 134 13.54 4.32 -6.79
N LYS A 135 14.01 5.56 -6.89
CA LYS A 135 14.75 6.22 -5.82
C LYS A 135 13.91 6.32 -4.54
N ALA A 136 12.66 6.78 -4.63
CA ALA A 136 11.77 6.88 -3.48
C ALA A 136 11.56 5.51 -2.78
N VAL A 137 11.39 4.45 -3.57
CA VAL A 137 11.27 3.08 -3.05
C VAL A 137 12.57 2.61 -2.40
N ALA A 138 13.72 2.84 -3.05
CA ALA A 138 15.02 2.45 -2.53
C ALA A 138 15.37 3.20 -1.24
N ASP A 139 15.15 4.52 -1.21
CA ASP A 139 15.36 5.36 -0.04
C ASP A 139 14.49 4.88 1.14
N PHE A 140 13.22 4.54 0.89
CA PHE A 140 12.36 3.99 1.93
C PHE A 140 12.90 2.67 2.47
N ILE A 141 13.32 1.75 1.61
CA ILE A 141 13.87 0.45 2.03
C ILE A 141 15.15 0.65 2.86
N GLN A 142 16.06 1.53 2.42
CA GLN A 142 17.34 1.79 3.09
C GLN A 142 17.18 2.49 4.43
N ASN A 143 16.18 3.38 4.56
CA ASN A 143 15.94 4.14 5.79
C ASN A 143 14.94 3.50 6.74
N THR A 144 14.31 2.39 6.34
CA THR A 144 13.46 1.60 7.22
C THR A 144 14.35 0.64 8.02
N PRO A 145 14.44 0.77 9.35
CA PRO A 145 15.35 -0.06 10.14
C PRO A 145 15.03 -1.54 9.95
N GLU A 146 16.05 -2.35 9.68
CA GLU A 146 15.90 -3.80 9.74
C GLU A 146 15.53 -4.18 11.17
N LYS A 147 14.36 -4.82 11.35
CA LYS A 147 14.14 -5.60 12.57
C LYS A 147 14.99 -6.85 12.44
N GLY A 148 16.13 -6.86 13.12
CA GLY A 148 17.17 -7.88 13.02
C GLY A 148 16.61 -9.30 12.92
N VAL A 149 16.57 -9.84 11.70
CA VAL A 149 16.43 -11.27 11.49
C VAL A 149 17.83 -11.84 11.65
N LYS A 150 18.14 -12.37 12.83
CA LYS A 150 19.25 -13.33 12.95
C LYS A 150 18.83 -14.58 12.19
N LEU A 151 19.09 -14.61 10.88
CA LEU A 151 19.20 -15.86 10.15
C LEU A 151 20.51 -16.49 10.62
N SER A 152 20.44 -17.32 11.65
CA SER A 152 21.43 -18.37 11.84
C SER A 152 21.39 -19.25 10.59
N ARG A 153 22.29 -18.98 9.65
CA ARG A 153 22.57 -19.91 8.56
C ARG A 153 23.24 -21.17 9.16
N PRO A 154 22.86 -22.38 8.71
CA PRO A 154 23.60 -23.59 9.02
C PRO A 154 25.01 -23.55 8.41
#